data_AF-A0A7S1RPT4-F1
#
_entry.id   AF-A0A7S1RPT4-F1
#
_cell.length_a   1.000
_cell.length_b   1.000
_cell.length_c   1.000
_cell.angle_alpha   90.00
_cell.angle_beta   90.00
_cell.angle_gamma   90.00
#
_symmetry.space_group_name_H-M   'P 1'
#
loop_
_entity.id
_entity.type
_entity.pdbx_description
1 polymer ?
#
loop_
_entity_poly.entity_id
_entity_poly.type
_entity_poly.pdbx_seq_one_letter_code
_entity_poly.pdbx_strand_id
1 'polypeptide(L)'
;EDDHPEGEGSHTWYVNESPLDQGSKEMPSQQMNNRYEGQWHDGVRHGHGTFGYANGARYTGNWDKNVKQGDGRYTFEDGHVYSGSFAQDQMTATANQVP
;
A
#
# COMPACT_ATOMS: atom_id res chain seq x y z
N GLU A 1 19.77 12.96 -8.72
CA GLU A 1 18.74 14.00 -8.93
C GLU A 1 17.45 13.49 -8.32
N ASP A 2 16.72 14.35 -7.62
CA ASP A 2 15.52 13.97 -6.88
C ASP A 2 14.34 13.90 -7.86
N ASP A 3 14.28 12.79 -8.61
CA ASP A 3 13.20 12.46 -9.55
C ASP A 3 11.94 12.15 -8.73
N HIS A 4 11.31 13.22 -8.23
CA HIS A 4 10.03 13.14 -7.54
C HIS A 4 9.02 12.61 -8.56
N PRO A 5 8.39 11.47 -8.32
CA PRO A 5 7.37 10.98 -9.23
C PRO A 5 6.21 11.99 -9.30
N GLU A 6 5.81 12.33 -10.53
CA GLU A 6 4.72 13.25 -10.86
C GLU A 6 3.78 12.56 -11.85
N GLY A 7 2.46 12.70 -11.69
CA GLY A 7 1.49 12.04 -12.56
C GLY A 7 1.33 10.55 -12.24
N GLU A 8 1.07 9.71 -13.22
CA GLU A 8 0.92 8.26 -12.99
C GLU A 8 2.28 7.56 -12.97
N GLY A 9 2.54 6.76 -11.95
CA GLY A 9 3.82 6.07 -11.81
C GLY A 9 3.79 4.96 -10.76
N SER A 10 4.87 4.22 -10.69
CA SER A 10 5.05 3.18 -9.67
C SER A 10 6.38 3.37 -8.94
N HIS A 11 6.40 3.05 -7.65
CA HIS A 11 7.61 3.08 -6.84
C HIS A 11 7.64 1.86 -5.93
N THR A 12 8.80 1.23 -5.82
CA THR A 12 9.00 0.02 -5.01
C THR A 12 10.07 0.28 -3.95
N TRP A 13 9.70 0.13 -2.69
CA TRP A 13 10.61 0.17 -1.55
C TRP A 13 10.92 -1.26 -1.11
N TYR A 14 12.20 -1.64 -1.14
CA TYR A 14 12.64 -2.92 -0.63
C TYR A 14 12.78 -2.84 0.89
N VAL A 15 12.09 -3.71 1.64
CA VAL A 15 12.29 -3.78 3.09
C VAL A 15 13.58 -4.57 3.36
N ASN A 16 14.62 -3.86 3.82
CA ASN A 16 15.89 -4.49 4.19
C ASN A 16 15.77 -5.10 5.58
N GLU A 17 15.19 -6.29 5.67
CA GLU A 17 15.44 -7.16 6.82
C GLU A 17 16.64 -8.03 6.46
N SER A 18 17.81 -7.66 6.97
CA SER A 18 18.97 -8.54 6.97
C SER A 18 18.86 -9.46 8.20
N PRO A 19 18.42 -10.72 8.08
CA PRO A 19 18.83 -11.73 9.05
C PRO A 19 20.29 -12.05 8.73
N LEU A 20 21.21 -11.17 9.14
CA LEU A 20 22.61 -11.57 9.31
C LEU A 20 22.67 -12.48 10.55
N ASP A 21 22.11 -13.68 10.43
CA ASP A 21 22.67 -14.88 11.04
C ASP A 21 22.26 -16.12 10.23
N GLN A 22 23.21 -16.48 9.37
CA GLN A 22 23.42 -17.71 8.60
C GLN A 22 22.36 -18.83 8.66
N GLY A 23 21.80 -19.17 7.49
CA GLY A 23 21.81 -20.58 7.07
C GLY A 23 20.50 -21.32 6.85
N SER A 24 19.34 -20.67 6.71
CA SER A 24 18.13 -21.34 6.23
C SER A 24 17.82 -20.96 4.78
N LYS A 25 18.18 -21.87 3.89
CA LYS A 25 17.61 -21.98 2.55
C LYS A 25 16.14 -22.31 2.77
N GLU A 26 15.23 -21.61 2.09
CA GLU A 26 13.76 -21.55 2.32
C GLU A 26 13.30 -20.28 3.04
N MET A 27 13.59 -19.11 2.43
CA MET A 27 12.81 -17.92 2.74
C MET A 27 11.43 -18.09 2.06
N PRO A 28 10.31 -17.99 2.79
CA PRO A 28 8.99 -18.10 2.17
C PRO A 28 8.86 -17.00 1.13
N SER A 29 8.12 -17.27 0.04
CA SER A 29 7.86 -16.39 -1.10
C SER A 29 7.09 -15.10 -0.77
N GLN A 30 7.18 -14.62 0.47
CA GLN A 30 6.49 -13.44 0.97
C GLN A 30 7.18 -12.20 0.41
N GLN A 31 6.37 -11.32 -0.17
CA GLN A 31 6.79 -10.13 -0.88
C GLN A 31 7.56 -9.17 0.05
N MET A 32 8.89 -9.20 0.05
CA MET A 32 9.74 -8.31 0.88
C MET A 32 9.87 -6.88 0.30
N ASN A 33 8.80 -6.35 -0.30
CA ASN A 33 8.78 -4.98 -0.78
C ASN A 33 7.42 -4.32 -0.58
N ASN A 34 7.43 -3.03 -0.32
CA ASN A 34 6.26 -2.18 -0.46
C ASN A 34 6.26 -1.65 -1.90
N ARG A 35 5.11 -1.69 -2.58
CA ARG A 35 4.99 -1.14 -3.93
C ARG A 35 3.76 -0.26 -4.02
N TYR A 36 3.96 0.97 -4.46
CA TYR A 36 2.87 1.85 -4.87
C TYR A 36 2.78 1.91 -6.40
N GLU A 37 1.57 1.93 -6.91
CA GLU A 37 1.26 2.16 -8.32
C GLU A 37 0.01 3.03 -8.40
N GLY A 38 0.14 4.22 -8.97
CA GLY A 38 -0.97 5.15 -9.06
C GLY A 38 -0.50 6.58 -9.30
N GLN A 39 -1.35 7.51 -8.94
CA GLN A 39 -1.06 8.92 -9.14
C GLN A 39 -0.11 9.47 -8.05
N TRP A 40 0.74 10.39 -8.47
CA TRP A 40 1.72 11.11 -7.67
C TRP A 40 1.60 12.60 -7.96
N HIS A 41 1.89 13.40 -6.95
CA HIS A 41 1.91 14.85 -7.04
C HIS A 41 2.98 15.35 -6.09
N ASP A 42 3.95 16.14 -6.55
CA ASP A 42 5.04 16.67 -5.71
C ASP A 42 5.83 15.56 -4.98
N GLY A 43 6.01 14.40 -5.64
CA GLY A 43 6.69 13.24 -5.05
C GLY A 43 5.93 12.51 -3.95
N VAL A 44 4.67 12.87 -3.68
CA VAL A 44 3.79 12.18 -2.73
C VAL A 44 2.65 11.47 -3.44
N ARG A 45 2.19 10.35 -2.88
CA ARG A 45 1.05 9.59 -3.39
C ARG A 45 -0.20 10.47 -3.32
N HIS A 46 -0.93 10.55 -4.42
CA HIS A 46 -2.10 11.39 -4.56
C HIS A 46 -3.11 10.73 -5.52
N GLY A 47 -4.34 11.22 -5.60
CA GLY A 47 -5.35 10.71 -6.55
C GLY A 47 -5.71 9.25 -6.28
N HIS A 48 -5.98 8.47 -7.33
CA HIS A 48 -6.26 7.04 -7.20
C HIS A 48 -4.97 6.21 -7.32
N GLY A 49 -4.81 5.21 -6.45
CA GLY A 49 -3.62 4.38 -6.45
C GLY A 49 -3.75 3.12 -5.62
N THR A 50 -2.85 2.18 -5.89
CA THR A 50 -2.71 0.92 -5.19
C THR A 50 -1.39 0.87 -4.44
N PHE A 51 -1.44 0.51 -3.17
CA PHE A 51 -0.27 0.22 -2.35
C PHE A 51 -0.29 -1.23 -1.89
N GLY A 52 0.66 -2.03 -2.36
CA GLY A 52 1.00 -3.34 -1.81
C GLY A 52 2.00 -3.18 -0.67
N TYR A 53 1.68 -3.76 0.48
CA TYR A 53 2.54 -3.78 1.65
C TYR A 53 3.37 -5.07 1.65
N ALA A 54 4.57 -5.02 2.22
CA ALA A 54 5.46 -6.17 2.30
C ALA A 54 4.91 -7.33 3.17
N ASN A 55 3.99 -7.03 4.09
CA ASN A 55 3.28 -8.05 4.86
C ASN A 55 2.21 -8.80 4.04
N GLY A 56 2.00 -8.45 2.77
CA GLY A 56 0.99 -9.05 1.90
C GLY A 56 -0.36 -8.33 1.90
N ALA A 57 -0.55 -7.31 2.77
CA ALA A 57 -1.73 -6.46 2.69
C ALA A 57 -1.71 -5.59 1.43
N ARG A 58 -2.87 -5.15 0.96
CA ARG A 58 -3.00 -4.28 -0.21
C ARG A 58 -4.11 -3.26 -0.03
N TYR A 59 -3.83 -2.01 -0.31
CA TYR A 59 -4.85 -0.97 -0.40
C TYR A 59 -5.00 -0.50 -1.84
N THR A 60 -6.22 -0.31 -2.32
CA THR A 60 -6.55 0.34 -3.59
C THR A 60 -7.63 1.37 -3.34
N GLY A 61 -7.38 2.63 -3.64
CA GLY A 61 -8.35 3.70 -3.41
C GLY A 61 -7.74 5.07 -3.58
N ASN A 62 -8.41 6.07 -3.00
CA ASN A 62 -7.93 7.44 -3.06
C ASN A 62 -6.81 7.72 -2.04
N TRP A 63 -5.90 8.58 -2.45
CA TRP A 63 -4.73 9.06 -1.73
C TRP A 63 -4.70 10.59 -1.80
N ASP A 64 -4.35 11.22 -0.70
CA ASP A 64 -4.06 12.65 -0.63
C ASP A 64 -2.77 12.79 0.16
N LYS A 65 -1.72 13.37 -0.41
CA LYS A 65 -0.47 13.66 0.32
C LYS A 65 0.06 12.49 1.17
N ASN A 66 0.19 11.32 0.55
CA ASN A 66 0.62 10.07 1.19
C ASN A 66 -0.35 9.44 2.20
N VAL A 67 -1.54 10.00 2.44
CA VAL A 67 -2.55 9.43 3.34
C VAL A 67 -3.72 8.84 2.55
N LYS A 68 -4.27 7.71 3.02
CA LYS A 68 -5.49 7.12 2.45
C LYS A 68 -6.69 8.01 2.75
N GLN A 69 -7.47 8.32 1.72
CA GLN A 69 -8.63 9.21 1.78
C GLN A 69 -9.75 8.68 0.89
N GLY A 70 -10.99 9.12 1.12
CA GLY A 70 -12.14 8.80 0.28
C GLY A 70 -12.42 7.30 0.20
N ASP A 71 -13.09 6.85 -0.84
CA ASP A 71 -13.43 5.44 -0.98
C ASP A 71 -12.23 4.59 -1.36
N GLY A 72 -12.12 3.43 -0.71
CA GLY A 72 -11.03 2.50 -0.94
C GLY A 72 -11.38 1.08 -0.55
N ARG A 73 -10.52 0.18 -0.97
CA ARG A 73 -10.54 -1.24 -0.68
C ARG A 73 -9.22 -1.63 -0.03
N TYR A 74 -9.28 -2.17 1.17
CA TYR A 74 -8.13 -2.70 1.89
C TYR A 74 -8.26 -4.22 2.02
N THR A 75 -7.38 -4.95 1.36
CA THR A 75 -7.19 -6.38 1.53
C THR A 75 -6.15 -6.59 2.61
N PHE A 76 -6.53 -7.29 3.69
CA PHE A 76 -5.62 -7.68 4.77
C PHE A 76 -4.74 -8.85 4.32
N GLU A 77 -3.62 -9.05 5.02
CA GLU A 77 -2.71 -10.18 4.79
C GLU A 77 -3.38 -11.55 4.93
N ASP A 78 -4.41 -11.64 5.79
CA ASP A 78 -5.23 -12.84 6.00
C ASP A 78 -6.27 -13.08 4.87
N GLY A 79 -6.33 -12.20 3.87
CA GLY A 79 -7.26 -12.29 2.74
C GLY A 79 -8.64 -11.65 2.99
N HIS A 80 -8.92 -11.22 4.23
CA HIS A 80 -10.07 -10.37 4.52
C HIS A 80 -10.05 -9.09 3.67
N VAL A 81 -11.22 -8.59 3.29
CA VAL A 81 -11.35 -7.39 2.47
C VAL A 81 -12.30 -6.42 3.15
N TYR A 82 -11.79 -5.23 3.42
CA TYR A 82 -12.57 -4.07 3.79
C TYR A 82 -12.82 -3.21 2.55
N SER A 83 -14.05 -2.80 2.31
CA SER A 83 -14.41 -1.81 1.29
C SER A 83 -15.25 -0.73 1.95
N GLY A 84 -14.79 0.51 1.88
CA GLY A 84 -15.45 1.64 2.54
C GLY A 84 -14.61 2.91 2.44
N SER A 85 -15.08 3.97 3.09
CA SER A 85 -14.39 5.26 3.04
C SER A 85 -13.28 5.33 4.10
N PHE A 86 -12.19 6.00 3.74
CA PHE A 86 -11.00 6.25 4.54
C PHE A 86 -10.84 7.74 4.78
N ALA A 87 -10.40 8.12 5.97
CA ALA A 87 -10.05 9.49 6.30
C ALA A 87 -8.77 9.51 7.13
N GLN A 88 -7.73 10.19 6.66
CA GLN A 88 -6.42 10.27 7.32
C GLN A 88 -5.87 8.89 7.72
N ASP A 89 -5.82 7.96 6.77
CA ASP A 89 -5.38 6.56 6.97
C ASP A 89 -6.28 5.68 7.83
N GLN A 90 -7.37 6.22 8.39
CA GLN A 90 -8.32 5.47 9.21
C GLN A 90 -9.51 4.99 8.38
N MET A 91 -9.93 3.75 8.61
CA MET A 91 -11.20 3.22 8.10
C MET A 91 -12.33 3.93 8.81
N THR A 92 -13.16 4.66 8.06
CA THR A 92 -14.36 5.29 8.63
C THR A 92 -15.46 4.26 8.75
N ALA A 93 -16.23 4.27 9.84
CA ALA A 93 -17.19 3.21 10.17
C ALA A 93 -18.37 3.04 9.19
N THR A 94 -18.40 3.75 8.07
CA THR A 94 -19.40 3.60 7.00
C THR A 94 -19.08 2.44 6.06
N ALA A 95 -18.50 1.36 6.58
CA ALA A 95 -18.33 0.13 5.82
C ALA A 95 -19.71 -0.51 5.66
N ASN A 96 -20.37 -0.24 4.53
CA ASN A 96 -21.49 -1.05 4.09
C ASN A 96 -20.93 -2.45 3.78
N GLN A 97 -20.84 -3.29 4.81
CA GLN A 97 -20.69 -4.72 4.67
C GLN A 97 -21.86 -5.17 3.77
N VAL A 98 -21.54 -5.49 2.52
CA VAL A 98 -22.50 -6.17 1.65
C VAL A 98 -22.84 -7.50 2.33
N PRO A 99 -24.13 -7.78 2.62
CA PRO A 99 -24.56 -8.99 3.31
C PRO A 99 -24.31 -10.26 2.50
#